data_AF-A0A2G6D8K4-F1
#
_entry.id   AF-A0A2G6D8K4-F1
#
_cell.length_a   1.000
_cell.length_b   1.000
_cell.length_c   1.000
_cell.angle_alpha   90.00
_cell.angle_beta   90.00
_cell.angle_gamma   90.00
#
_symmetry.space_group_name_H-M   'P 1'
#
loop_
_entity.id
_entity.type
_entity.pdbx_description
1 polymer ?
#
loop_
_entity_poly.entity_id
_entity_poly.type
_entity_poly.pdbx_seq_one_letter_code
_entity_poly.pdbx_strand_id
1 'polypeptide(L)'
;MKVWKSIACLTMALCTANGMASDENEPFASLQWTFGSKGLVPDVVVGYRSVDVATDGDVSGWQGSVSYRPGQGLDKLKLEGVVGDEDVQATYGGGYSLQEKQALLTAGVTGKHLVAGADYLIGKGRIEPYAGITTLDDYDVPQEPVVDTAYDDTHVEGHELQEEYFPEYEDCEC
;
A
#
# COMPACT_ATOMS: atom_id res chain seq x y z
N MET A 1 -31.14 38.77 13.36
CA MET A 1 -31.07 37.92 12.14
C MET A 1 -30.07 36.82 12.43
N LYS A 2 -30.57 35.58 12.58
CA LYS A 2 -29.81 34.38 12.92
C LYS A 2 -29.50 33.65 11.61
N VAL A 3 -28.23 33.42 11.30
CA VAL A 3 -27.84 32.36 10.36
C VAL A 3 -26.79 31.52 11.06
N TRP A 4 -27.18 30.28 11.29
CA TRP A 4 -26.62 29.29 12.19
C TRP A 4 -25.64 28.42 11.39
N LYS A 5 -24.47 28.20 11.98
CA LYS A 5 -23.49 27.12 11.79
C LYS A 5 -23.89 26.00 10.81
N SER A 6 -22.96 25.64 9.93
CA SER A 6 -22.78 24.26 9.47
C SER A 6 -21.30 24.07 9.12
N ILE A 7 -20.49 23.80 10.15
CA ILE A 7 -19.17 23.17 9.95
C ILE A 7 -19.50 21.70 9.76
N ALA A 8 -19.44 21.24 8.50
CA ALA A 8 -19.52 19.82 8.20
C ALA A 8 -18.29 19.17 8.82
N CYS A 9 -18.53 18.39 9.87
CA CYS A 9 -17.54 17.55 10.51
C CYS A 9 -17.24 16.41 9.54
N LEU A 10 -16.11 16.51 8.82
CA LEU A 10 -15.58 15.41 8.03
C LEU A 10 -14.97 14.41 9.02
N THR A 11 -15.81 13.60 9.66
CA THR A 11 -15.36 12.49 10.49
C THR A 11 -14.81 11.42 9.57
N MET A 12 -13.49 11.43 9.37
CA MET A 12 -12.74 10.26 8.90
C MET A 12 -12.97 9.16 9.93
N ALA A 13 -13.80 8.19 9.58
CA ALA A 13 -13.94 6.96 10.35
C ALA A 13 -12.65 6.16 10.15
N LEU A 14 -11.76 6.22 11.14
CA LEU A 14 -10.67 5.26 11.27
C LEU A 14 -11.30 3.95 11.79
N CYS A 15 -11.55 3.00 10.88
CA CYS A 15 -11.85 1.64 11.28
C CYS A 15 -10.62 1.05 11.96
N THR A 16 -10.77 0.64 13.21
CA THR A 16 -9.78 -0.15 13.93
C THR A 16 -10.03 -1.63 13.62
N ALA A 17 -9.35 -2.17 12.60
CA ALA A 17 -9.26 -3.61 12.40
C ALA A 17 -8.11 -4.13 13.29
N ASN A 18 -8.44 -4.98 14.28
CA ASN A 18 -7.46 -5.85 14.92
C ASN A 18 -7.36 -7.11 14.07
N GLY A 19 -6.73 -6.97 12.91
CA GLY A 19 -6.30 -8.09 12.08
C GLY A 19 -4.81 -8.33 12.32
N MET A 20 -4.35 -9.57 12.16
CA MET A 20 -2.91 -9.84 12.08
C MET A 20 -2.41 -9.13 10.81
N ALA A 21 -1.84 -7.93 10.98
CA ALA A 21 -1.29 -7.15 9.89
C ALA A 21 0.12 -7.64 9.56
N SER A 22 0.45 -7.74 8.28
CA SER A 22 1.82 -7.98 7.83
C SER A 22 2.43 -6.67 7.34
N ASP A 23 3.63 -6.36 7.85
CA ASP A 23 4.40 -5.17 7.48
C ASP A 23 5.14 -5.42 6.15
N GLU A 24 4.73 -4.75 5.08
CA GLU A 24 5.41 -4.80 3.79
C GLU A 24 6.21 -3.52 3.54
N ASN A 25 7.53 -3.70 3.44
CA ASN A 25 8.50 -2.62 3.35
C ASN A 25 9.37 -2.81 2.11
N GLU A 26 9.09 -2.04 1.06
CA GLU A 26 9.72 -2.25 -0.24
C GLU A 26 10.28 -0.95 -0.85
N PRO A 27 11.55 -0.98 -1.34
CA PRO A 27 12.02 0.04 -2.25
C PRO A 27 11.36 -0.17 -3.62
N PHE A 28 10.93 0.91 -4.26
CA PHE A 28 10.31 0.84 -5.58
C PHE A 28 10.97 1.80 -6.57
N ALA A 29 10.79 1.47 -7.85
CA ALA A 29 11.13 2.33 -8.96
C ALA A 29 9.93 2.46 -9.91
N SER A 30 9.76 3.62 -10.54
CA SER A 30 8.76 3.82 -11.57
C SER A 30 9.28 4.71 -12.70
N LEU A 31 8.75 4.44 -13.88
CA LEU A 31 8.89 5.31 -15.05
C LEU A 31 7.55 5.99 -15.26
N GLN A 32 7.54 7.31 -15.10
CA GLN A 32 6.33 8.12 -15.20
C GLN A 32 6.46 9.13 -16.33
N TRP A 33 5.33 9.50 -16.91
CA TRP A 33 5.23 10.54 -17.90
C TRP A 33 4.30 11.61 -17.39
N THR A 34 4.85 12.80 -17.16
CA THR A 34 4.09 13.98 -16.81
C THR A 34 3.52 14.61 -18.08
N PHE A 35 2.21 14.84 -18.11
CA PHE A 35 1.52 15.48 -19.23
C PHE A 35 1.29 16.95 -18.89
N GLY A 36 1.75 17.85 -19.77
CA GLY A 36 1.55 19.28 -19.57
C GLY A 36 1.68 20.09 -20.84
N SER A 37 1.65 21.42 -20.69
CA SER A 37 1.76 22.38 -21.80
C SER A 37 3.08 22.32 -22.56
N LYS A 38 4.13 21.73 -21.96
CA LYS A 38 5.45 21.51 -22.57
C LYS A 38 5.58 20.16 -23.27
N GLY A 39 4.50 19.37 -23.34
CA GLY A 39 4.50 18.02 -23.91
C GLY A 39 4.60 16.92 -22.85
N LEU A 40 4.96 15.72 -23.32
CA LEU A 40 5.14 14.52 -22.51
C LEU A 40 6.58 14.48 -21.96
N VAL A 41 6.71 14.53 -20.64
CA VAL A 41 8.01 14.61 -19.96
C VAL A 41 8.25 13.31 -19.19
N PRO A 42 9.27 12.51 -19.55
CA PRO A 42 9.61 11.31 -18.80
C PRO A 42 10.31 11.68 -17.49
N ASP A 43 9.92 11.01 -16.41
CA ASP A 43 10.50 11.14 -15.08
C ASP A 43 10.78 9.72 -14.54
N VAL A 44 11.97 9.51 -13.99
CA VAL A 44 12.35 8.30 -13.26
C VAL A 44 12.10 8.57 -11.79
N VAL A 45 11.32 7.74 -11.11
CA VAL A 45 11.03 7.90 -9.69
C VAL A 45 11.55 6.70 -8.93
N VAL A 46 12.21 6.95 -7.81
CA VAL A 46 12.61 5.92 -6.85
C VAL A 46 12.08 6.29 -5.49
N GLY A 47 11.69 5.31 -4.71
CA GLY A 47 11.09 5.56 -3.41
C GLY A 47 11.18 4.38 -2.49
N TYR A 48 10.63 4.59 -1.32
CA TYR A 48 10.44 3.60 -0.29
C TYR A 48 9.00 3.66 0.17
N ARG A 49 8.38 2.49 0.29
CA ARG A 49 7.00 2.32 0.72
C ARG A 49 6.95 1.38 1.91
N SER A 50 6.09 1.74 2.86
CA SER A 50 5.84 0.99 4.08
C SER A 50 4.32 0.94 4.26
N VAL A 51 3.76 -0.26 4.19
CA VAL A 51 2.32 -0.49 4.34
C VAL A 51 2.04 -1.63 5.32
N ASP A 52 0.98 -1.44 6.08
CA ASP A 52 0.31 -2.45 6.87
C ASP A 52 -0.82 -3.06 6.01
N VAL A 53 -0.77 -4.37 5.78
CA VAL A 53 -1.85 -5.12 5.11
C VAL A 53 -2.63 -5.88 6.16
N ALA A 54 -3.87 -5.50 6.40
CA ALA A 54 -4.76 -6.18 7.34
C ALA A 54 -5.31 -7.49 6.74
N THR A 55 -5.82 -8.37 7.59
CA THR A 55 -6.28 -9.72 7.24
C THR A 55 -7.54 -9.73 6.37
N ASP A 56 -8.25 -8.60 6.30
CA ASP A 56 -9.39 -8.34 5.42
C ASP A 56 -8.99 -7.76 4.05
N GLY A 57 -7.69 -7.53 3.80
CA GLY A 57 -7.17 -6.97 2.56
C GLY A 57 -7.07 -5.44 2.55
N ASP A 58 -7.41 -4.77 3.65
CA ASP A 58 -7.24 -3.32 3.77
C ASP A 58 -5.73 -2.97 3.85
N VAL A 59 -5.29 -2.05 2.99
CA VAL A 59 -3.91 -1.55 2.92
C VAL A 59 -3.86 -0.12 3.41
N SER A 60 -2.99 0.15 4.38
CA SER A 60 -2.72 1.52 4.84
C SER A 60 -1.24 1.76 5.09
N GLY A 61 -0.75 2.97 4.88
CA GLY A 61 0.66 3.27 5.14
C GLY A 61 1.15 4.58 4.55
N TRP A 62 2.43 4.62 4.23
CA TRP A 62 3.08 5.79 3.67
C TRP A 62 4.16 5.42 2.65
N GLN A 63 4.45 6.35 1.76
CA GLN A 63 5.59 6.26 0.86
C GLN A 63 6.32 7.58 0.73
N GLY A 64 7.64 7.51 0.61
CA GLY A 64 8.51 8.63 0.27
C GLY A 64 9.18 8.39 -1.07
N SER A 65 9.24 9.41 -1.92
CA SER A 65 9.84 9.26 -3.25
C SER A 65 10.63 10.48 -3.72
N VAL A 66 11.61 10.21 -4.56
CA VAL A 66 12.42 11.20 -5.27
C VAL A 66 12.34 10.92 -6.76
N SER A 67 12.14 11.97 -7.55
CA SER A 67 12.12 11.89 -9.01
C SER A 67 13.36 12.54 -9.63
N TYR A 68 13.79 11.95 -10.74
CA TYR A 68 14.85 12.42 -11.60
C TYR A 68 14.31 12.60 -13.00
N ARG A 69 14.48 13.79 -13.56
CA ARG A 69 14.14 14.11 -14.93
C ARG A 69 15.38 14.04 -15.82
N PRO A 70 15.41 13.16 -16.83
CA PRO A 70 16.53 13.08 -17.78
C PRO A 70 16.86 14.44 -18.38
N GLY A 71 18.14 14.82 -18.27
CA GLY A 71 18.66 16.10 -18.77
C GLY A 71 18.42 17.33 -17.88
N GLN A 72 17.58 17.23 -16.83
CA GLN A 72 17.31 18.34 -15.90
C GLN A 72 17.75 18.05 -14.45
N GLY A 73 17.90 16.78 -14.08
CA GLY A 73 18.36 16.37 -12.74
C GLY A 73 17.22 15.98 -11.81
N LEU A 74 17.48 16.02 -10.50
CA LEU A 74 16.46 15.76 -9.48
C LEU A 74 15.33 16.80 -9.61
N ASP A 75 14.07 16.34 -9.52
CA ASP A 75 12.89 17.20 -9.61
C ASP A 75 12.13 17.24 -8.29
N LYS A 76 11.33 16.23 -8.02
CA LYS A 76 10.34 16.23 -6.94
C LYS A 76 10.77 15.32 -5.81
N LEU A 77 10.61 15.78 -4.58
CA LEU A 77 10.58 14.99 -3.35
C LEU A 77 9.13 14.94 -2.88
N LYS A 78 8.56 13.75 -2.68
CA LYS A 78 7.18 13.57 -2.22
C LYS A 78 7.12 12.69 -0.97
N LEU A 79 6.11 12.96 -0.14
CA LEU A 79 5.67 12.12 0.96
C LEU A 79 4.15 11.96 0.86
N GLU A 80 3.69 10.72 0.82
CA GLU A 80 2.32 10.35 0.53
C GLU A 80 1.81 9.34 1.55
N GLY A 81 0.58 9.51 1.99
CA GLY A 81 -0.20 8.45 2.62
C GLY A 81 -0.75 7.51 1.56
N VAL A 82 -0.89 6.25 1.93
CA VAL A 82 -1.38 5.15 1.09
C VAL A 82 -2.59 4.56 1.78
N VAL A 83 -3.70 4.40 1.05
CA VAL A 83 -4.93 3.75 1.52
C VAL A 83 -5.61 3.00 0.39
N GLY A 84 -6.20 1.85 0.63
CA GLY A 84 -6.99 1.11 -0.36
C GLY A 84 -7.02 -0.38 -0.05
N ASP A 85 -7.13 -1.18 -1.10
CA ASP A 85 -7.20 -2.64 -1.02
C ASP A 85 -5.94 -3.27 -1.62
N GLU A 86 -5.81 -4.60 -1.56
CA GLU A 86 -4.68 -5.37 -2.11
C GLU A 86 -4.36 -5.04 -3.58
N ASP A 87 -5.39 -4.84 -4.42
CA ASP A 87 -5.26 -4.63 -5.87
C ASP A 87 -5.05 -3.17 -6.30
N VAL A 88 -5.65 -2.22 -5.55
CA VAL A 88 -5.69 -0.80 -5.93
C VAL A 88 -5.57 0.07 -4.69
N GLN A 89 -4.51 0.88 -4.66
CA GLN A 89 -4.24 1.80 -3.57
C GLN A 89 -4.29 3.25 -4.04
N ALA A 90 -5.06 4.08 -3.34
CA ALA A 90 -5.00 5.51 -3.48
C ALA A 90 -3.80 6.09 -2.73
N THR A 91 -3.15 7.09 -3.32
CA THR A 91 -2.10 7.87 -2.67
C THR A 91 -2.50 9.33 -2.58
N TYR A 92 -2.12 9.99 -1.49
CA TYR A 92 -2.30 11.44 -1.36
C TYR A 92 -1.27 12.02 -0.41
N GLY A 93 -0.85 13.26 -0.66
CA GLY A 93 0.13 13.90 0.20
C GLY A 93 0.66 15.19 -0.39
N GLY A 94 1.95 15.42 -0.17
CA GLY A 94 2.60 16.63 -0.62
C GLY A 94 4.09 16.47 -0.79
N GLY A 95 4.71 17.53 -1.26
CA GLY A 95 6.13 17.50 -1.57
C GLY A 95 6.66 18.85 -2.01
N TYR A 96 7.84 18.79 -2.63
CA TYR A 96 8.53 19.96 -3.16
C TYR A 96 9.18 19.63 -4.50
N SER A 97 8.94 20.46 -5.51
CA SER A 97 9.68 20.43 -6.78
C SER A 97 10.88 21.38 -6.68
N LEU A 98 12.08 20.81 -6.78
CA LEU A 98 13.36 21.49 -6.81
C LEU A 98 13.52 22.31 -8.09
N GLN A 99 13.04 21.80 -9.22
CA GLN A 99 13.14 22.50 -10.50
C GLN A 99 12.18 23.68 -10.60
N GLU A 100 10.94 23.51 -10.11
CA GLU A 100 9.94 24.59 -10.11
C GLU A 100 10.09 25.52 -8.89
N LYS A 101 10.86 25.10 -7.87
CA LYS A 101 11.10 25.75 -6.57
C LYS A 101 9.81 26.02 -5.79
N GLN A 102 8.93 25.02 -5.75
CA GLN A 102 7.60 25.16 -5.18
C GLN A 102 7.14 23.91 -4.44
N ALA A 103 6.35 24.14 -3.38
CA ALA A 103 5.59 23.08 -2.75
C ALA A 103 4.49 22.58 -3.69
N LEU A 104 4.21 21.29 -3.59
CA LEU A 104 3.15 20.63 -4.34
C LEU A 104 2.27 19.79 -3.41
N LEU A 105 1.02 19.62 -3.82
CA LEU A 105 0.15 18.54 -3.34
C LEU A 105 0.12 17.45 -4.39
N THR A 106 -0.02 16.20 -3.98
CA THR A 106 -0.10 15.04 -4.88
C THR A 106 -1.30 14.18 -4.50
N ALA A 107 -1.96 13.63 -5.51
CA ALA A 107 -2.95 12.58 -5.35
C ALA A 107 -2.87 11.64 -6.54
N GLY A 108 -3.01 10.34 -6.28
CA GLY A 108 -2.87 9.31 -7.30
C GLY A 108 -3.50 7.99 -6.91
N VAL A 109 -3.32 7.02 -7.79
CA VAL A 109 -3.68 5.63 -7.63
C VAL A 109 -2.54 4.76 -8.15
N THR A 110 -2.28 3.67 -7.43
CA THR A 110 -1.33 2.62 -7.77
C THR A 110 -2.11 1.31 -7.85
N GLY A 111 -1.92 0.55 -8.91
CA GLY A 111 -2.36 -0.84 -8.99
C GLY A 111 -1.26 -1.68 -9.61
N LYS A 112 -1.56 -2.92 -10.00
CA LYS A 112 -0.59 -3.86 -10.58
C LYS A 112 0.33 -3.23 -11.63
N HIS A 113 1.57 -2.95 -11.24
CA HIS A 113 2.61 -2.33 -12.07
C HIS A 113 2.24 -1.01 -12.75
N LEU A 114 1.16 -0.36 -12.34
CA LEU A 114 0.65 0.86 -12.95
C LEU A 114 0.48 1.94 -11.90
N VAL A 115 0.79 3.17 -12.29
CA VAL A 115 0.59 4.34 -11.42
C VAL A 115 0.02 5.48 -12.24
N ALA A 116 -0.92 6.22 -11.67
CA ALA A 116 -1.46 7.44 -12.26
C ALA A 116 -1.79 8.45 -11.17
N GLY A 117 -1.71 9.74 -11.49
CA GLY A 117 -2.01 10.78 -10.51
C GLY A 117 -1.84 12.17 -11.06
N ALA A 118 -1.84 13.15 -10.16
CA ALA A 118 -1.59 14.54 -10.49
C ALA A 118 -0.91 15.29 -9.36
N ASP A 119 0.07 16.13 -9.71
CA ASP A 119 0.71 17.06 -8.79
C ASP A 119 0.11 18.47 -8.98
N TYR A 120 -0.35 19.10 -7.90
CA TYR A 120 -0.76 20.49 -7.89
C TYR A 120 0.33 21.40 -7.32
N LEU A 121 0.96 22.20 -8.17
CA LEU A 121 1.99 23.18 -7.80
C LEU A 121 1.32 24.43 -7.20
N ILE A 122 1.29 24.49 -5.86
CA ILE A 122 0.53 25.47 -5.08
C ILE A 122 0.89 26.91 -5.49
N GLY A 123 2.17 27.20 -5.67
CA GLY A 123 2.64 28.55 -5.98
C GLY A 123 2.39 29.01 -7.41
N LYS A 124 2.05 28.11 -8.33
CA LYS A 124 1.77 28.41 -9.75
C LYS A 124 0.33 28.13 -10.15
N GLY A 125 -0.45 27.47 -9.28
CA GLY A 125 -1.82 27.04 -9.61
C GLY A 125 -1.85 26.07 -10.80
N ARG A 126 -0.79 25.29 -11.01
CA ARG A 126 -0.64 24.38 -12.15
C ARG A 126 -0.87 22.94 -11.70
N ILE A 127 -1.69 22.20 -12.44
CA ILE A 127 -1.86 20.76 -12.29
C ILE A 127 -0.96 20.06 -13.30
N GLU A 128 -0.24 19.05 -12.84
CA GLU A 128 0.63 18.19 -13.63
C GLU A 128 0.16 16.74 -13.49
N PRO A 129 -0.77 16.29 -14.36
CA PRO A 129 -1.15 14.89 -14.41
C PRO A 129 0.03 14.03 -14.87
N TYR A 130 0.12 12.82 -14.34
CA TYR A 130 1.13 11.83 -14.72
C TYR A 130 0.54 10.42 -14.76
N ALA A 131 1.16 9.56 -15.57
CA ALA A 131 0.89 8.13 -15.58
C ALA A 131 2.17 7.36 -15.89
N GLY A 132 2.27 6.11 -15.46
CA GLY A 132 3.50 5.36 -15.57
C GLY A 132 3.38 3.89 -15.22
N ILE A 133 4.54 3.24 -15.27
CA ILE A 133 4.73 1.87 -14.82
C ILE A 133 5.59 1.87 -13.55
N THR A 134 5.30 0.96 -12.63
CA THR A 134 6.00 0.83 -11.36
C THR A 134 6.43 -0.61 -11.11
N THR A 135 7.46 -0.80 -10.29
CA THR A 135 7.88 -2.12 -9.80
C THR A 135 6.98 -2.65 -8.70
N LEU A 136 6.13 -1.80 -8.12
CA LEU A 136 5.12 -2.22 -7.15
C LEU A 136 4.16 -3.22 -7.83
N ASP A 137 3.87 -4.30 -7.12
CA ASP A 137 2.92 -5.34 -7.51
C ASP A 137 1.72 -5.32 -6.55
N ASP A 138 0.78 -6.23 -6.76
CA ASP A 138 -0.32 -6.48 -5.82
C ASP A 138 0.24 -7.14 -4.55
N TYR A 139 -0.43 -6.95 -3.41
CA TYR A 139 -0.03 -7.52 -2.12
C TYR A 139 -0.67 -8.90 -1.91
N ASP A 140 0.09 -9.85 -1.37
CA ASP A 140 -0.47 -11.17 -1.02
C ASP A 140 -1.18 -11.07 0.34
N VAL A 141 -2.51 -11.23 0.36
CA VAL A 141 -3.26 -11.25 1.63
C VAL A 141 -2.83 -12.46 2.48
N PRO A 142 -2.44 -12.25 3.76
CA PRO A 142 -2.12 -13.35 4.67
C PRO A 142 -3.35 -14.27 4.81
N GLN A 143 -3.21 -15.53 4.42
CA GLN A 143 -4.27 -16.52 4.68
C GLN A 143 -4.42 -16.66 6.21
N GLU A 144 -5.64 -16.48 6.72
CA GLU A 144 -5.93 -16.83 8.11
C GLU A 144 -5.46 -18.28 8.37
N PRO A 145 -4.79 -18.57 9.50
CA PRO A 145 -4.47 -19.95 9.83
C PRO A 145 -5.79 -20.72 9.87
N VAL A 146 -5.94 -21.68 8.97
CA VAL A 146 -7.07 -22.60 8.98
C VAL A 146 -7.01 -23.34 10.31
N VAL A 147 -7.82 -22.90 11.29
CA VAL A 147 -8.05 -23.68 12.49
C VAL A 147 -8.87 -24.86 12.03
N ASP A 148 -8.17 -25.97 11.81
CA ASP A 148 -8.76 -27.26 11.48
C ASP A 148 -9.58 -27.71 12.69
N THR A 149 -10.81 -27.20 12.81
CA THR A 149 -11.79 -27.69 13.76
C THR A 149 -12.36 -28.97 13.20
N ALA A 150 -11.54 -30.02 13.22
CA ALA A 150 -12.02 -31.39 13.15
C ALA A 150 -12.79 -31.69 14.45
N TYR A 151 -14.02 -31.21 14.51
CA TYR A 151 -15.04 -31.64 15.46
C TYR A 151 -16.26 -32.08 14.67
N ASP A 152 -16.23 -33.34 14.22
CA ASP A 152 -17.47 -34.08 13.95
C ASP A 152 -17.41 -35.43 14.64
N ASP A 153 -18.39 -35.62 15.50
CA ASP A 153 -18.68 -36.79 16.31
C ASP A 153 -19.76 -37.58 15.57
N THR A 154 -19.46 -38.81 15.11
CA THR A 154 -20.29 -40.02 15.34
C THR A 154 -19.89 -41.24 14.49
N HIS A 155 -19.43 -42.28 15.20
CA HIS A 155 -19.82 -43.70 15.16
C HIS A 155 -19.73 -44.59 13.87
N VAL A 156 -18.73 -45.49 13.90
CA VAL A 156 -18.69 -46.96 13.62
C VAL A 156 -19.07 -47.50 12.22
N GLU A 157 -18.08 -48.01 11.48
CA GLU A 157 -17.81 -49.45 11.17
C GLU A 157 -16.35 -49.51 10.66
N GLY A 158 -15.40 -50.12 11.36
CA GLY A 158 -15.13 -51.55 11.27
C GLY A 158 -14.24 -51.87 10.06
N HIS A 159 -12.90 -51.84 10.23
CA HIS A 159 -11.96 -52.85 9.69
C HIS A 159 -10.50 -52.50 10.04
N GLU A 160 -9.96 -53.34 10.91
CA GLU A 160 -8.56 -53.74 11.10
C GLU A 160 -7.49 -53.05 10.25
N LEU A 161 -6.57 -52.32 10.89
CA LEU A 161 -5.13 -52.57 10.73
C LEU A 161 -4.44 -52.33 12.09
N GLN A 162 -3.69 -53.36 12.47
CA GLN A 162 -3.07 -53.57 13.77
C GLN A 162 -1.83 -52.69 13.99
N GLU A 163 -1.56 -52.56 15.29
CA GLU A 163 -0.37 -52.16 16.04
C GLU A 163 1.02 -52.43 15.42
N GLU A 164 2.03 -51.87 16.10
CA GLU A 164 3.49 -51.88 15.88
C GLU A 164 3.99 -50.66 15.08
N TYR A 165 4.86 -49.79 15.59
CA TYR A 165 6.02 -50.02 16.46
C TYR A 165 6.51 -48.65 16.99
N PHE A 166 6.51 -48.43 18.30
CA PHE A 166 7.15 -47.29 18.96
C PHE A 166 8.38 -47.78 19.73
N PRO A 167 9.60 -47.40 19.32
CA PRO A 167 10.76 -47.50 20.20
C PRO A 167 11.15 -46.13 20.78
N GLU A 168 11.04 -46.08 22.11
CA GLU A 168 12.01 -45.51 23.06
C GLU A 168 12.24 -43.99 23.07
N TYR A 169 11.51 -43.30 23.95
CA TYR A 169 12.09 -42.23 24.77
C TYR A 169 12.50 -42.85 26.11
N GLU A 170 13.80 -43.10 26.27
CA GLU A 170 14.42 -43.35 27.58
C GLU A 170 14.53 -42.02 28.35
N ASP A 171 13.89 -42.00 29.50
CA ASP A 171 14.32 -41.44 30.78
C ASP A 171 15.00 -40.05 30.82
N CYS A 172 14.24 -39.08 31.33
CA CYS A 172 14.79 -38.02 32.19
C CYS A 172 14.10 -38.12 33.55
N GLU A 173 14.70 -38.89 34.46
CA GLU A 173 14.36 -38.90 35.88
C GLU A 173 14.74 -37.57 36.57
N CYS A 174 14.03 -37.37 37.68
CA CYS A 174 14.01 -36.28 38.65
C CYS A 174 15.38 -35.76 39.15
#